data_AF-A0A2H0K6D0-F1
#
_entry.id   AF-A0A2H0K6D0-F1
#
_cell.length_a   1.000
_cell.length_b   1.000
_cell.length_c   1.000
_cell.angle_alpha   90.00
_cell.angle_beta   90.00
_cell.angle_gamma   90.00
#
_symmetry.space_group_name_H-M   'P 1'
#
loop_
_entity.id
_entity.type
_entity.pdbx_description
1 polymer ?
#
loop_
_entity_poly.entity_id
_entity_poly.type
_entity_poly.pdbx_seq_one_letter_code
_entity_poly.pdbx_strand_id
1 'polypeptide(L)'
;MLEKRNKKIISFSVLVILILFLVVFVYFVNPEDLVEKIGVRNGYILAFLVSFFGGFSAGGSFSFITLLITLSVGGLNPIYLGLISGISLATGDMIMFYAGSKGRELIKGKWDEKINKIANYFEKRKWKKRAIPLIAYIYVGFAPLPNDIFVLFMAAIKYPIKKMAVILILGDITFALVITLLFTKQEIFPSLQNIFLML
;
A
#
# COMPACT_ATOMS: atom_id res chain seq x y z
N MET A 1 9.03 -7.77 37.26
CA MET A 1 9.13 -6.57 36.37
C MET A 1 10.27 -6.65 35.34
N LEU A 2 11.38 -7.34 35.62
CA LEU A 2 12.55 -7.44 34.73
C LEU A 2 12.30 -8.20 33.42
N GLU A 3 11.51 -9.28 33.42
CA GLU A 3 11.23 -10.06 32.21
C GLU A 3 10.49 -9.28 31.09
N LYS A 4 9.54 -8.42 31.47
CA LYS A 4 8.80 -7.59 30.49
C LYS A 4 9.70 -6.54 29.81
N ARG A 5 10.76 -6.08 30.48
CA ARG A 5 11.72 -5.13 29.91
C ARG A 5 12.63 -5.82 28.90
N ASN A 6 13.10 -7.02 29.21
CA ASN A 6 13.97 -7.80 28.31
C ASN A 6 13.24 -8.23 27.03
N LYS A 7 11.96 -8.63 27.09
CA LYS A 7 11.18 -8.92 25.87
C LYS A 7 11.04 -7.72 24.93
N LYS A 8 10.87 -6.50 25.46
CA LYS A 8 10.80 -5.28 24.65
C LYS A 8 12.14 -4.95 23.99
N ILE A 9 13.24 -5.12 24.73
CA ILE A 9 14.60 -4.91 24.20
C ILE A 9 14.91 -5.93 23.11
N ILE A 10 14.60 -7.22 23.32
CA ILE A 10 14.79 -8.26 22.30
C ILE A 10 13.96 -7.96 21.05
N SER A 11 12.68 -7.60 21.21
CA SER A 11 11.82 -7.23 20.07
C SER A 11 12.36 -6.02 19.30
N PHE A 12 12.92 -5.02 20.00
CA PHE A 12 13.52 -3.85 19.37
C PHE A 12 14.83 -4.20 18.66
N SER A 13 15.70 -5.00 19.28
CA SER A 13 16.95 -5.46 18.68
C SER A 13 16.71 -6.32 17.44
N VAL A 14 15.72 -7.20 17.45
CA VAL A 14 15.32 -7.99 16.27
C VAL A 14 14.89 -7.07 15.12
N LEU A 15 14.12 -6.03 15.42
CA LEU A 15 13.67 -5.05 14.42
C LEU A 15 14.85 -4.27 13.84
N VAL A 16 15.78 -3.81 14.68
CA VAL A 16 17.00 -3.11 14.24
C VAL A 16 17.90 -4.01 13.40
N ILE A 17 18.08 -5.28 13.82
CA ILE A 17 18.87 -6.27 13.07
C ILE A 17 18.20 -6.57 11.72
N LEU A 18 16.87 -6.69 11.67
CA LEU A 18 16.14 -6.91 10.43
C LEU A 18 16.30 -5.72 9.46
N ILE A 19 16.21 -4.49 9.97
CA ILE A 19 16.40 -3.27 9.17
C ILE A 19 17.84 -3.21 8.66
N LEU A 20 18.84 -3.43 9.52
CA LEU A 20 20.25 -3.46 9.12
C LEU A 20 20.51 -4.55 8.09
N PHE A 21 19.95 -5.74 8.29
CA PHE A 21 20.03 -6.84 7.33
C PHE A 21 19.42 -6.44 5.98
N LEU A 22 18.25 -5.81 5.95
CA LEU A 22 17.62 -5.35 4.72
C LEU A 22 18.47 -4.28 4.00
N VAL A 23 19.04 -3.32 4.75
CA VAL A 23 19.92 -2.28 4.18
C VAL A 23 21.18 -2.91 3.60
N VAL A 24 21.82 -3.81 4.34
CA VAL A 24 23.02 -4.54 3.89
C VAL A 24 22.69 -5.42 2.69
N PHE A 25 21.57 -6.14 2.73
CA PHE A 25 21.12 -6.99 1.64
C PHE A 25 20.89 -6.20 0.35
N VAL A 26 20.21 -5.05 0.42
CA VAL A 26 20.00 -4.17 -0.74
C VAL A 26 21.31 -3.51 -1.21
N TYR A 27 22.26 -3.26 -0.30
CA TYR A 27 23.56 -2.71 -0.67
C TYR A 27 24.46 -3.72 -1.40
N PHE A 28 24.43 -4.99 -0.98
CA PHE A 28 25.26 -6.04 -1.58
C PHE A 28 24.60 -6.75 -2.77
N VAL A 29 23.28 -6.72 -2.86
CA VAL A 29 22.54 -7.31 -3.97
C VAL A 29 22.04 -6.20 -4.86
N ASN A 30 22.66 -6.03 -6.03
CA ASN A 30 22.20 -5.06 -7.02
C ASN A 30 20.72 -5.31 -7.33
N PRO A 31 19.84 -4.30 -7.18
CA PRO A 31 18.42 -4.44 -7.48
C PRO A 31 18.17 -4.92 -8.92
N GLU A 32 19.04 -4.51 -9.85
CA GLU A 32 19.01 -4.89 -11.26
C GLU A 32 19.21 -6.41 -11.43
N ASP A 33 20.17 -7.03 -10.74
CA ASP A 33 20.42 -8.47 -10.80
C ASP A 33 19.26 -9.31 -10.23
N LEU A 34 18.58 -8.80 -9.18
CA LEU A 34 17.38 -9.44 -8.63
C LEU A 34 16.23 -9.39 -9.63
N VAL A 35 16.03 -8.24 -10.27
CA VAL A 35 15.00 -8.06 -11.30
C VAL A 35 15.32 -8.91 -12.53
N GLU A 36 16.57 -9.02 -12.94
CA GLU A 36 16.96 -9.84 -14.09
C GLU A 36 16.79 -11.35 -13.81
N LYS A 37 17.19 -11.82 -12.62
CA LYS A 37 17.10 -13.26 -12.29
C LYS A 37 15.72 -13.73 -11.88
N ILE A 38 14.98 -12.90 -11.13
CA ILE A 38 13.66 -13.25 -10.57
C ILE A 38 12.53 -12.64 -11.40
N GLY A 39 12.68 -11.38 -11.81
CA GLY A 39 11.65 -10.60 -12.47
C GLY A 39 11.49 -10.88 -13.96
N VAL A 40 12.57 -11.04 -14.72
CA VAL A 40 12.49 -11.28 -16.18
C VAL A 40 11.84 -12.63 -16.50
N ARG A 41 12.07 -13.65 -15.66
CA ARG A 41 11.40 -14.95 -15.81
C ARG A 41 10.01 -15.00 -15.18
N ASN A 42 9.71 -14.15 -14.20
CA ASN A 42 8.48 -14.25 -13.42
C ASN A 42 7.94 -12.88 -12.97
N GLY A 43 7.48 -12.09 -13.94
CA GLY A 43 6.99 -10.72 -13.70
C GLY A 43 5.87 -10.61 -12.66
N TYR A 44 5.06 -11.66 -12.46
CA TYR A 44 4.05 -11.68 -11.40
C TYR A 44 4.64 -11.72 -9.98
N ILE A 45 5.75 -12.44 -9.78
CA ILE A 45 6.45 -12.49 -8.49
C ILE A 45 7.10 -11.13 -8.21
N LEU A 46 7.72 -10.52 -9.22
CA LEU A 46 8.26 -9.18 -9.11
C LEU A 46 7.17 -8.18 -8.73
N ALA A 47 6.04 -8.20 -9.45
CA ALA A 47 4.90 -7.34 -9.17
C ALA A 47 4.38 -7.55 -7.75
N PHE A 48 4.28 -8.79 -7.28
CA PHE A 48 3.91 -9.12 -5.91
C PHE A 48 4.88 -8.50 -4.88
N LEU A 49 6.19 -8.72 -5.02
CA LEU A 49 7.17 -8.23 -4.06
C LEU A 49 7.23 -6.71 -4.01
N VAL A 50 7.23 -6.05 -5.18
CA VAL A 50 7.30 -4.59 -5.24
C VAL A 50 6.02 -3.96 -4.72
N SER A 51 4.84 -4.50 -5.03
CA SER A 51 3.57 -4.00 -4.49
C SER A 51 3.44 -4.20 -2.98
N PHE A 52 3.96 -5.31 -2.44
CA PHE A 52 3.98 -5.56 -0.99
C PHE A 52 4.71 -4.43 -0.24
N PHE A 53 5.89 -4.04 -0.73
CA PHE A 53 6.67 -2.97 -0.12
C PHE A 53 6.23 -1.57 -0.56
N GLY A 54 5.59 -1.46 -1.72
CA GLY A 54 5.06 -0.22 -2.28
C GLY A 54 3.98 0.44 -1.41
N GLY A 55 3.27 -0.35 -0.59
CA GLY A 55 2.29 0.13 0.39
C GLY A 55 2.87 0.67 1.71
N PHE A 56 4.20 0.63 1.88
CA PHE A 56 4.84 1.18 3.10
C PHE A 56 5.31 2.63 2.94
N SER A 57 5.36 3.18 1.72
CA SER A 57 5.93 4.51 1.47
C SER A 57 5.43 5.17 0.19
N ALA A 58 5.23 6.49 0.27
CA ALA A 58 4.81 7.33 -0.83
C ALA A 58 5.75 7.29 -2.04
N GLY A 59 7.05 7.10 -1.80
CA GLY A 59 8.02 6.87 -2.87
C GLY A 59 7.91 5.46 -3.48
N GLY A 60 7.53 4.48 -2.66
CA GLY A 60 7.22 3.12 -3.08
C GLY A 60 5.99 3.06 -4.00
N SER A 61 4.97 3.90 -3.74
CA SER A 61 3.77 3.97 -4.57
C SER A 61 4.07 4.38 -6.02
N PHE A 62 4.97 5.35 -6.24
CA PHE A 62 5.36 5.76 -7.59
C PHE A 62 6.07 4.64 -8.34
N SER A 63 7.05 4.00 -7.68
CA SER A 63 7.82 2.89 -8.24
C SER A 63 6.93 1.69 -8.59
N PHE A 64 5.95 1.41 -7.72
CA PHE A 64 4.93 0.38 -7.92
C PHE A 64 4.05 0.66 -9.14
N ILE A 65 3.52 1.88 -9.27
CA ILE A 65 2.67 2.26 -10.41
C ILE A 65 3.44 2.13 -11.73
N THR A 66 4.69 2.64 -11.78
CA THR A 66 5.54 2.51 -12.97
C THR A 66 5.77 1.05 -13.33
N LEU A 67 6.10 0.20 -12.35
CA LEU A 67 6.30 -1.22 -12.59
C LEU A 67 5.04 -1.91 -13.15
N LEU A 68 3.86 -1.62 -12.57
CA LEU A 68 2.60 -2.18 -13.06
C LEU A 68 2.36 -1.81 -14.52
N ILE A 69 2.59 -0.54 -14.88
CA ILE A 69 2.45 -0.08 -16.26
C ILE A 69 3.43 -0.83 -17.16
N THR A 70 4.72 -0.88 -16.81
CA THR A 70 5.75 -1.56 -17.60
C THR A 70 5.44 -3.03 -17.82
N LEU A 71 5.03 -3.77 -16.77
CA LEU A 71 4.70 -5.18 -16.88
C LEU A 71 3.43 -5.42 -17.69
N SER A 72 2.43 -4.55 -17.54
CA SER A 72 1.17 -4.63 -18.29
C SER A 72 1.37 -4.37 -19.78
N VAL A 73 2.14 -3.33 -20.13
CA VAL A 73 2.54 -3.01 -21.51
C VAL A 73 3.48 -4.08 -22.08
N GLY A 74 4.33 -4.67 -21.25
CA GLY A 74 5.19 -5.79 -21.60
C GLY A 74 4.46 -7.10 -21.90
N GLY A 75 3.12 -7.10 -21.88
CA GLY A 75 2.29 -8.22 -22.34
C GLY A 75 1.86 -9.19 -21.25
N LEU A 76 2.10 -8.90 -19.96
CA LEU A 76 1.52 -9.72 -18.89
C LEU A 76 -0.01 -9.56 -18.88
N ASN A 77 -0.71 -10.62 -18.48
CA ASN A 77 -2.16 -10.58 -18.39
C ASN A 77 -2.58 -9.55 -17.32
N PRO A 78 -3.32 -8.48 -17.69
CA PRO A 78 -3.59 -7.37 -16.80
C PRO A 78 -4.50 -7.75 -15.63
N ILE A 79 -5.36 -8.77 -15.79
CA ILE A 79 -6.25 -9.24 -14.74
C ILE A 79 -5.45 -9.97 -13.66
N TYR A 80 -4.60 -10.93 -14.04
CA TYR A 80 -3.74 -11.63 -13.09
C TYR A 80 -2.75 -10.68 -12.42
N LEU A 81 -2.15 -9.77 -13.20
CA LEU A 81 -1.22 -8.77 -12.69
C LEU A 81 -1.89 -7.86 -11.65
N GLY A 82 -3.09 -7.36 -11.96
CA GLY A 82 -3.87 -6.51 -11.06
C GLY A 82 -4.31 -7.23 -9.79
N LEU A 83 -4.79 -8.48 -9.89
CA LEU A 83 -5.20 -9.27 -8.73
C LEU A 83 -4.02 -9.59 -7.80
N ILE A 84 -2.91 -10.09 -8.34
CA ILE A 84 -1.72 -10.45 -7.55
C ILE A 84 -1.16 -9.21 -6.85
N SER A 85 -1.03 -8.11 -7.60
CA SER A 85 -0.46 -6.87 -7.06
C SER A 85 -1.40 -6.20 -6.06
N GLY A 86 -2.71 -6.20 -6.32
CA GLY A 86 -3.70 -5.65 -5.40
C GLY A 86 -3.80 -6.42 -4.09
N ILE A 87 -3.76 -7.76 -4.11
CA ILE A 87 -3.72 -8.59 -2.90
C ILE A 87 -2.44 -8.32 -2.10
N SER A 88 -1.31 -8.23 -2.80
CA SER A 88 -0.02 -7.98 -2.18
C SER A 88 0.05 -6.59 -1.54
N LEU A 89 -0.40 -5.56 -2.25
CA LEU A 89 -0.50 -4.18 -1.76
C LEU A 89 -1.41 -4.11 -0.52
N ALA A 90 -2.60 -4.71 -0.59
CA ALA A 90 -3.51 -4.78 0.55
C ALA A 90 -2.87 -5.48 1.76
N THR A 91 -2.02 -6.49 1.54
CA THR A 91 -1.31 -7.17 2.61
C THR A 91 -0.30 -6.24 3.28
N GLY A 92 0.46 -5.46 2.50
CA GLY A 92 1.37 -4.42 3.00
C GLY A 92 0.62 -3.36 3.81
N ASP A 93 -0.44 -2.79 3.26
CA ASP A 93 -1.25 -1.76 3.90
C ASP A 93 -1.92 -2.25 5.18
N MET A 94 -2.38 -3.51 5.22
CA MET A 94 -2.92 -4.12 6.43
C MET A 94 -1.86 -4.27 7.53
N ILE A 95 -0.62 -4.66 7.19
CA ILE A 95 0.49 -4.72 8.14
C ILE A 95 0.78 -3.32 8.68
N MET A 96 0.83 -2.32 7.81
CA MET A 96 1.06 -0.93 8.19
C MET A 96 -0.05 -0.40 9.10
N PHE A 97 -1.32 -0.65 8.75
CA PHE A 97 -2.48 -0.26 9.54
C PHE A 97 -2.44 -0.88 10.94
N TYR A 98 -2.10 -2.17 11.02
CA TYR A 98 -1.98 -2.88 12.28
C TYR A 98 -0.85 -2.33 13.14
N ALA A 99 0.33 -2.12 12.55
CA ALA A 99 1.47 -1.51 13.23
C ALA A 99 1.14 -0.09 13.73
N GLY A 100 0.51 0.74 12.91
CA GLY A 100 0.05 2.08 13.28
C GLY A 100 -0.97 2.05 14.42
N SER A 101 -1.91 1.10 14.37
CA SER A 101 -2.93 0.93 15.41
C SER A 101 -2.31 0.52 16.75
N LYS A 102 -1.29 -0.35 16.73
CA LYS A 102 -0.52 -0.70 17.93
C LYS A 102 0.37 0.43 18.42
N GLY A 103 1.01 1.17 17.53
CA GLY A 103 1.74 2.39 17.88
C GLY A 103 0.85 3.42 18.57
N ARG A 104 -0.39 3.57 18.12
CA ARG A 104 -1.38 4.49 18.70
C ARG A 104 -1.72 4.18 20.16
N GLU A 105 -1.68 2.91 20.57
CA GLU A 105 -1.89 2.49 21.98
C GLU A 105 -0.77 2.97 22.92
N LEU A 106 0.41 3.30 22.39
CA LEU A 106 1.56 3.75 23.17
C LEU A 106 1.56 5.27 23.44
N ILE A 107 0.79 6.04 22.67
CA ILE A 107 0.70 7.50 22.82
C ILE A 107 -0.13 7.86 24.07
N LYS A 108 0.42 8.73 24.93
CA LYS A 108 -0.21 9.19 26.18
C LYS A 108 -0.13 10.72 26.32
N GLY A 109 -0.98 11.29 27.17
CA GLY A 109 -0.96 12.71 27.55
C GLY A 109 -1.61 13.65 26.51
N LYS A 110 -1.08 14.87 26.39
CA LYS A 110 -1.69 15.94 25.57
C LYS A 110 -1.90 15.56 24.10
N TRP A 111 -1.02 14.72 23.54
CA TRP A 111 -1.15 14.23 22.15
C TRP A 111 -2.28 13.21 22.01
N ASP A 112 -2.47 12.33 22.99
CA ASP A 112 -3.59 11.38 23.02
C ASP A 112 -4.94 12.12 23.05
N GLU A 113 -5.04 13.16 23.88
CA GLU A 113 -6.25 14.01 23.95
C GLU A 113 -6.56 14.72 22.63
N LYS A 114 -5.55 15.30 21.96
CA LYS A 114 -5.74 15.95 20.66
C LYS A 114 -6.24 14.96 19.61
N ILE A 115 -5.62 13.78 19.52
CA ILE A 115 -6.03 12.75 18.55
C ILE A 115 -7.42 12.22 18.88
N ASN A 116 -7.75 12.01 20.16
CA ASN A 116 -9.09 11.56 20.59
C ASN A 116 -10.16 12.62 20.31
N LYS A 117 -9.86 13.92 20.41
CA LYS A 117 -10.79 14.98 19.98
C LYS A 117 -11.12 14.87 18.49
N ILE A 118 -10.11 14.63 17.66
CA ILE A 118 -10.29 14.41 16.21
C ILE A 118 -11.13 13.14 15.99
N ALA A 119 -10.74 12.00 16.58
CA ALA A 119 -11.46 10.74 16.45
C ALA A 119 -12.94 10.87 16.86
N ASN A 120 -13.23 11.52 17.99
CA ASN A 120 -14.58 11.77 18.47
C ASN A 120 -15.39 12.65 17.52
N TYR A 121 -14.77 13.60 16.84
CA TYR A 121 -15.43 14.43 15.81
C TYR A 121 -15.86 13.59 14.59
N PHE A 122 -15.09 12.56 14.25
CA PHE A 122 -15.44 11.61 13.19
C PHE A 122 -16.53 10.62 13.63
N GLU A 123 -16.51 10.15 14.89
CA GLU A 123 -17.48 9.15 15.38
C GLU A 123 -18.87 9.71 15.74
N LYS A 124 -18.97 10.94 16.24
CA LYS A 124 -20.22 11.50 16.81
C LYS A 124 -21.36 11.69 15.79
N ARG A 125 -21.10 11.63 14.49
CA ARG A 125 -22.13 11.84 13.44
C ARG A 125 -22.50 10.53 12.75
N LYS A 126 -23.72 10.01 13.00
CA LYS A 126 -24.23 8.72 12.47
C LYS A 126 -24.09 8.56 10.94
N TRP A 127 -24.26 9.63 10.18
CA TRP A 127 -24.13 9.66 8.72
C TRP A 127 -22.68 9.46 8.25
N LYS A 128 -21.69 9.96 9.01
CA LYS A 128 -20.27 9.73 8.73
C LYS A 128 -19.87 8.25 8.87
N LYS A 129 -20.54 7.47 9.72
CA LYS A 129 -20.25 6.02 9.87
C LYS A 129 -20.49 5.22 8.58
N ARG A 130 -21.37 5.68 7.68
CA ARG A 130 -21.61 5.08 6.36
C ARG A 130 -20.80 5.76 5.25
N ALA A 131 -20.60 7.07 5.33
CA ALA A 131 -19.83 7.80 4.33
C ALA A 131 -18.31 7.52 4.40
N ILE A 132 -17.74 7.34 5.60
CA ILE A 132 -16.30 7.09 5.77
C ILE A 132 -15.82 5.86 5.00
N PRO A 133 -16.44 4.67 5.12
CA PRO A 133 -16.04 3.50 4.32
C PRO A 133 -16.07 3.76 2.81
N LEU A 134 -17.09 4.47 2.32
CA LEU A 134 -17.26 4.76 0.90
C LEU A 134 -16.17 5.72 0.40
N ILE A 135 -15.93 6.82 1.13
CA ILE A 135 -14.89 7.80 0.80
C ILE A 135 -13.51 7.13 0.87
N ALA A 136 -13.29 6.30 1.88
CA ALA A 136 -12.05 5.55 2.04
C ALA A 136 -11.81 4.58 0.87
N TYR A 137 -12.84 3.85 0.45
CA TYR A 137 -12.76 2.99 -0.72
C TYR A 137 -12.49 3.76 -2.01
N ILE A 138 -13.17 4.89 -2.22
CA ILE A 138 -12.93 5.74 -3.40
C ILE A 138 -11.49 6.27 -3.39
N TYR A 139 -10.98 6.70 -2.23
CA TYR A 139 -9.61 7.16 -2.09
C TYR A 139 -8.61 6.05 -2.42
N VAL A 140 -8.69 4.91 -1.73
CA VAL A 140 -7.75 3.79 -1.89
C VAL A 140 -7.84 3.18 -3.30
N GLY A 141 -9.05 3.08 -3.86
CA GLY A 141 -9.28 2.39 -5.13
C GLY A 141 -9.05 3.23 -6.39
N PHE A 142 -9.14 4.55 -6.30
CA PHE A 142 -9.12 5.42 -7.49
C PHE A 142 -8.19 6.62 -7.39
N ALA A 143 -7.76 7.02 -6.19
CA ALA A 143 -6.81 8.12 -6.09
C ALA A 143 -5.39 7.59 -6.39
N PRO A 144 -4.64 8.20 -7.32
CA PRO A 144 -3.22 7.89 -7.53
C PRO A 144 -2.37 8.56 -6.45
N LEU A 145 -2.78 8.45 -5.20
CA LEU A 145 -2.14 9.05 -4.04
C LEU A 145 -1.61 7.94 -3.12
N PRO A 146 -0.50 8.19 -2.40
CA PRO A 146 0.00 7.26 -1.41
C PRO A 146 -1.04 6.90 -0.35
N ASN A 147 -1.35 5.60 -0.24
CA ASN A 147 -2.29 5.11 0.77
C ASN A 147 -1.73 5.24 2.18
N ASP A 148 -0.41 5.19 2.37
CA ASP A 148 0.23 5.16 3.68
C ASP A 148 -0.22 6.30 4.62
N ILE A 149 -0.34 7.53 4.09
CA ILE A 149 -0.77 8.69 4.88
C ILE A 149 -2.20 8.48 5.36
N PHE A 150 -3.07 7.99 4.49
CA PHE A 150 -4.46 7.71 4.81
C PHE A 150 -4.59 6.54 5.79
N VAL A 151 -3.88 5.44 5.54
CA VAL A 151 -3.82 4.24 6.38
C VAL A 151 -3.36 4.59 7.80
N LEU A 152 -2.25 5.33 7.93
CA LEU A 152 -1.74 5.78 9.22
C LEU A 152 -2.70 6.74 9.93
N PHE A 153 -3.33 7.65 9.19
CA PHE A 153 -4.35 8.54 9.76
C PHE A 153 -5.52 7.74 10.34
N MET A 154 -6.04 6.78 9.58
CA MET A 154 -7.14 5.90 10.00
C MET A 154 -6.74 5.05 11.21
N ALA A 155 -5.49 4.58 11.26
CA ALA A 155 -4.94 3.86 12.41
C ALA A 155 -4.82 4.77 13.65
N ALA A 156 -4.38 6.02 13.47
CA ALA A 156 -4.24 6.99 14.55
C ALA A 156 -5.59 7.36 15.21
N ILE A 157 -6.67 7.42 14.43
CA ILE A 157 -8.03 7.63 14.96
C ILE A 157 -8.70 6.35 15.46
N LYS A 158 -7.97 5.23 15.53
CA LYS A 158 -8.47 3.91 15.97
C LYS A 158 -9.65 3.40 15.15
N TYR A 159 -9.60 3.60 13.83
CA TYR A 159 -10.64 3.07 12.96
C TYR A 159 -10.73 1.52 13.06
N PRO A 160 -11.92 0.91 12.96
CA PRO A 160 -12.05 -0.54 13.16
C PRO A 160 -11.27 -1.36 12.12
N ILE A 161 -10.35 -2.21 12.58
CA ILE A 161 -9.48 -3.07 11.74
C ILE A 161 -10.29 -3.86 10.71
N LYS A 162 -11.38 -4.50 11.12
CA LYS A 162 -12.22 -5.31 10.21
C LYS A 162 -12.78 -4.49 9.04
N LYS A 163 -13.17 -3.24 9.30
CA LYS A 163 -13.70 -2.36 8.24
C LYS A 163 -12.59 -1.89 7.33
N MET A 164 -11.44 -1.51 7.90
CA MET A 164 -10.28 -1.10 7.12
C MET A 164 -9.78 -2.23 6.22
N ALA A 165 -9.70 -3.46 6.73
CA ALA A 165 -9.24 -4.62 5.96
C ALA A 165 -10.09 -4.83 4.69
N VAL A 166 -11.42 -4.74 4.81
CA VAL A 166 -12.32 -4.84 3.65
C VAL A 166 -12.09 -3.70 2.66
N ILE A 167 -11.91 -2.47 3.16
CA ILE A 167 -11.67 -1.29 2.33
C ILE A 167 -10.34 -1.42 1.57
N LEU A 168 -9.27 -1.85 2.25
CA LEU A 168 -7.95 -2.04 1.65
C LEU A 168 -7.96 -3.16 0.61
N ILE A 169 -8.47 -4.34 0.97
CA ILE A 169 -8.54 -5.47 0.02
C ILE A 169 -9.31 -5.07 -1.24
N LEU A 170 -10.50 -4.48 -1.10
CA LEU A 170 -11.30 -4.10 -2.26
C LEU A 170 -10.67 -2.91 -3.00
N GLY A 171 -10.19 -1.90 -2.28
CA GLY A 171 -9.60 -0.69 -2.84
C GLY A 171 -8.33 -1.00 -3.62
N ASP A 172 -7.36 -1.67 -3.00
CA ASP A 172 -6.05 -1.95 -3.62
C ASP A 172 -6.16 -2.89 -4.82
N ILE A 173 -7.06 -3.88 -4.77
CA ILE A 173 -7.39 -4.71 -5.94
C ILE A 173 -8.02 -3.85 -7.04
N THR A 174 -8.95 -2.95 -6.69
CA THR A 174 -9.58 -2.06 -7.67
C THR A 174 -8.54 -1.13 -8.29
N PHE A 175 -7.67 -0.53 -7.47
CA PHE A 175 -6.60 0.36 -7.93
C PHE A 175 -5.66 -0.37 -8.90
N ALA A 176 -5.14 -1.52 -8.49
CA ALA A 176 -4.22 -2.29 -9.32
C ALA A 176 -4.88 -2.73 -10.64
N LEU A 177 -6.13 -3.19 -10.62
CA LEU A 177 -6.88 -3.55 -11.83
C LEU A 177 -7.16 -2.35 -12.74
N VAL A 178 -7.53 -1.19 -12.17
CA VAL A 178 -7.77 0.03 -12.93
C VAL A 178 -6.50 0.43 -13.67
N ILE A 179 -5.34 0.44 -12.98
CA ILE A 179 -4.05 0.75 -13.60
C ILE A 179 -3.74 -0.25 -14.73
N THR A 180 -3.72 -1.55 -14.45
CA THR A 180 -3.31 -2.54 -15.48
C THR A 180 -4.26 -2.56 -16.68
N LEU A 181 -5.56 -2.43 -16.47
CA LEU A 181 -6.55 -2.44 -17.56
C LEU A 181 -6.54 -1.15 -18.39
N LEU A 182 -6.35 0.02 -17.77
CA LEU A 182 -6.30 1.29 -18.50
C LEU A 182 -5.09 1.33 -19.44
N PHE A 183 -3.91 0.99 -18.94
CA PHE A 183 -2.67 1.09 -19.71
C PHE A 183 -2.53 -0.02 -20.76
N THR A 184 -3.12 -1.20 -20.55
CA THR A 184 -3.21 -2.21 -21.61
C THR A 184 -4.14 -1.77 -22.74
N LYS A 185 -5.28 -1.14 -22.43
CA LYS A 185 -6.23 -0.68 -23.45
C LYS A 185 -5.73 0.52 -24.24
N GLN A 186 -4.82 1.32 -23.69
CA GLN A 186 -4.30 2.50 -24.36
C GLN A 186 -3.43 2.15 -25.60
N GLU A 187 -2.86 0.94 -25.64
CA GLU A 187 -2.21 0.40 -26.85
C GLU A 187 -3.20 -0.23 -27.86
N ILE A 188 -4.47 -0.45 -27.49
CA ILE A 188 -5.49 -1.03 -28.39
C ILE A 188 -6.14 0.06 -29.27
N PHE A 189 -5.98 1.36 -28.94
CA PHE A 189 -6.49 2.48 -29.75
C PHE A 189 -5.39 3.42 -30.27
N PRO A 190 -4.42 2.95 -31.09
CA PRO A 190 -3.55 3.85 -31.85
C PRO A 190 -4.33 4.65 -32.92
N SER A 191 -5.56 4.25 -33.25
CA SER A 191 -6.41 4.92 -34.24
C SER A 191 -6.94 6.30 -33.83
N LEU A 192 -6.92 6.66 -32.55
CA LEU A 192 -7.36 7.97 -32.07
C LEU A 192 -6.24 9.01 -32.03
N GLN A 193 -4.97 8.61 -32.03
CA GLN A 193 -3.83 9.54 -32.13
C GLN A 193 -3.72 10.16 -33.53
N ASN A 194 -4.05 9.41 -34.58
CA ASN A 194 -4.02 9.92 -35.96
C ASN A 194 -5.14 10.93 -36.26
N ILE A 195 -6.26 10.91 -35.53
CA ILE A 195 -7.36 11.85 -35.72
C ILE A 195 -7.06 13.20 -35.03
N PHE A 196 -6.32 13.19 -33.92
CA PHE A 196 -5.94 14.41 -33.20
C PHE A 196 -4.69 15.10 -33.79
N LEU A 197 -3.87 14.40 -34.58
CA LEU A 197 -2.73 14.95 -35.32
C LEU A 197 -3.09 15.44 -36.74
N MET A 198 -4.33 15.20 -37.20
CA MET A 198 -4.85 15.68 -38.49
C MET A 198 -5.79 16.90 -38.37
N LEU A 199 -6.02 17.40 -37.15
CA LEU A 199 -6.71 18.67 -36.87
C LEU A 199 -5.70 19.71 -36.39
#